data_AF-E6QZ89-F1
#
_entry.id   AF-E6QZ89-F1
#
_cell.length_a   1.000
_cell.length_b   1.000
_cell.length_c   1.000
_cell.angle_alpha   90.00
_cell.angle_beta   90.00
_cell.angle_gamma   90.00
#
_symmetry.space_group_name_H-M   'P 1'
#
loop_
_entity.id
_entity.type
_entity.pdbx_description
1 polymer ?
#
loop_
_entity_poly.entity_id
_entity_poly.type
_entity_poly.pdbx_seq_one_letter_code
_entity_poly.pdbx_strand_id
1 'polypeptide(L)'
;MSAAVRKLLTRTLLRTRSFAMSSNTTPIYQCQDWPAIEITRSSSSGHPLDSPHFSIPPSILPHLEEASKHLHSHKTVAVPTETVYGLAASSLDPEACKMIYKIKNRPSDNPLIIHVSSLNMLRRLLPPAYNFSPLYLALINAFWPGPLSLLFPSPSPPPPPAPQTNAIRMPSHPLTLALIAHSNLPLSAPSANSSGRPSPTKAQHVLNDLNGADGLGCIIDGGDCEVGVESTVVNGLEWKEGGGGKVDILRPGGLGVEQIKKIVDEVDGGEGKTEIFLLGKPWKRASFKHSSSTDSVKQNDVNFSTTPKVNLPPSTPGMKYRHYSPRVPVFLLKPSNVFPRPPALTSQSPSSTSAVLREIVSNISSGSKSKKRIGVLHFEGSPLSKQLLLHTDEAELIPVSLGNSAASAAHRLFAGMLSLESIPSTEGQPSGVDAIVIEGCSDNGLGLAVMERVGKAVGGGGVLGDVAADDGKVISGGNKFWVNVSSI
;
A
#
# COMPACT_ATOMS: atom_id res chain seq x y z
N MET A 1 21.89 11.21 -71.58
CA MET A 1 21.76 10.64 -70.22
C MET A 1 20.73 9.53 -70.26
N SER A 2 21.20 8.28 -70.15
CA SER A 2 20.46 7.05 -70.47
C SER A 2 19.58 6.57 -69.30
N ALA A 3 18.50 5.86 -69.63
CA ALA A 3 17.56 5.19 -68.75
C ALA A 3 18.20 4.27 -67.68
N ALA A 4 19.50 4.02 -67.75
CA ALA A 4 20.29 3.35 -66.73
C ALA A 4 20.40 4.12 -65.39
N VAL A 5 20.31 5.46 -65.38
CA VAL A 5 20.42 6.25 -64.13
C VAL A 5 19.12 6.28 -63.31
N ARG A 6 17.95 6.11 -63.95
CA ARG A 6 16.66 6.02 -63.23
C ARG A 6 16.45 4.68 -62.52
N LYS A 7 17.09 3.59 -62.97
CA LYS A 7 16.92 2.26 -62.35
C LYS A 7 17.79 2.07 -61.09
N LEU A 8 18.83 2.89 -60.90
CA LEU A 8 19.69 2.83 -59.71
C LEU A 8 19.16 3.67 -58.54
N LEU A 9 18.39 4.74 -58.82
CA LEU A 9 17.74 5.57 -57.80
C LEU A 9 16.44 4.97 -57.24
N THR A 10 15.87 3.96 -57.90
CA THR A 10 14.61 3.33 -57.46
C THR A 10 14.84 2.02 -56.66
N ARG A 11 16.10 1.59 -56.46
CA ARG A 11 16.44 0.39 -55.68
C ARG A 11 17.22 0.66 -54.38
N THR A 12 17.54 1.91 -54.09
CA THR A 12 18.22 2.32 -52.83
C THR A 12 17.33 3.22 -51.95
N LEU A 13 16.00 3.11 -52.10
CA LEU A 13 14.99 3.79 -51.27
C LEU A 13 13.93 2.82 -50.70
N LEU A 14 14.24 1.52 -50.65
CA LEU A 14 13.42 0.46 -50.04
C LEU A 14 14.14 -0.26 -48.88
N ARG A 15 14.96 0.49 -48.16
CA ARG A 15 15.50 0.12 -46.84
C ARG A 15 15.44 1.30 -45.89
N THR A 16 14.33 2.02 -45.88
CA THR A 16 13.89 2.58 -44.60
C THR A 16 13.46 1.39 -43.77
N ARG A 17 14.37 0.93 -42.89
CA ARG A 17 13.93 0.31 -41.64
C ARG A 17 12.85 1.26 -41.13
N SER A 18 11.59 0.84 -41.21
CA SER A 18 10.60 1.29 -40.26
C SER A 18 11.16 0.87 -38.90
N PHE A 19 11.98 1.74 -38.32
CA PHE A 19 11.91 1.94 -36.90
C PHE A 19 10.50 2.46 -36.68
N ALA A 20 9.55 1.53 -36.57
CA ALA A 20 8.43 1.75 -35.70
C ALA A 20 9.06 2.03 -34.34
N MET A 21 9.32 3.31 -34.06
CA MET A 21 9.30 3.76 -32.68
C MET A 21 7.90 3.41 -32.20
N SER A 22 7.73 2.22 -31.62
CA SER A 22 6.51 1.92 -30.89
C SER A 22 6.48 2.96 -29.78
N SER A 23 5.63 3.97 -29.93
CA SER A 23 5.25 4.87 -28.86
C SER A 23 4.50 4.04 -27.82
N ASN A 24 5.21 3.19 -27.09
CA ASN A 24 4.67 2.34 -26.03
C ASN A 24 4.45 3.18 -24.77
N THR A 25 3.77 4.31 -24.91
CA THR A 25 3.24 5.06 -23.78
C THR A 25 1.92 4.41 -23.39
N THR A 26 1.79 4.00 -22.13
CA THR A 26 0.53 3.48 -21.61
C THR A 26 -0.53 4.59 -21.66
N PRO A 27 -1.70 4.35 -22.30
CA PRO A 27 -2.78 5.32 -22.31
C PRO A 27 -3.26 5.66 -20.89
N ILE A 28 -3.51 6.94 -20.64
CA ILE A 28 -4.14 7.44 -19.41
C ILE A 28 -5.52 8.01 -19.73
N TYR A 29 -6.56 7.48 -19.08
CA TYR A 29 -7.94 7.93 -19.25
C TYR A 29 -8.31 8.87 -18.11
N GLN A 30 -8.42 10.15 -18.44
CA GLN A 30 -8.74 11.22 -17.50
C GLN A 30 -10.23 11.18 -17.17
N CYS A 31 -10.59 10.64 -16.01
CA CYS A 31 -11.98 10.42 -15.61
C CYS A 31 -12.38 11.33 -14.45
N GLN A 32 -11.96 12.61 -14.46
CA GLN A 32 -12.13 13.54 -13.33
C GLN A 32 -13.60 13.80 -12.95
N ASP A 33 -14.54 13.58 -13.87
CA ASP A 33 -15.98 13.68 -13.62
C ASP A 33 -16.55 12.46 -12.86
N TRP A 34 -15.70 11.53 -12.39
CA TRP A 34 -16.14 10.33 -11.67
C TRP A 34 -17.02 10.58 -10.44
N PRO A 35 -16.98 11.74 -9.74
CA PRO A 35 -17.94 12.01 -8.67
C PRO A 35 -19.39 12.06 -9.14
N ALA A 36 -19.65 12.22 -10.44
CA ALA A 36 -20.98 12.16 -11.03
C ALA A 36 -21.50 10.74 -11.29
N ILE A 37 -20.73 9.69 -10.97
CA ILE A 37 -21.23 8.30 -10.99
C ILE A 37 -22.18 8.10 -9.81
N GLU A 38 -23.45 7.84 -10.10
CA GLU A 38 -24.44 7.54 -9.07
C GLU A 38 -24.55 6.03 -8.86
N ILE A 39 -24.54 5.62 -7.58
CA ILE A 39 -24.71 4.22 -7.17
C ILE A 39 -26.00 4.09 -6.39
N THR A 40 -27.01 3.49 -7.00
CA THR A 40 -28.28 3.18 -6.33
C THR A 40 -28.21 1.80 -5.70
N ARG A 41 -28.56 1.70 -4.41
CA ARG A 41 -28.61 0.42 -3.69
C ARG A 41 -29.70 -0.50 -4.28
N SER A 42 -29.55 -1.80 -4.05
CA SER A 42 -30.55 -2.80 -4.47
C SER A 42 -31.93 -2.46 -3.87
N SER A 43 -32.98 -2.48 -4.69
CA SER A 43 -34.38 -2.25 -4.28
C SER A 43 -35.10 -3.52 -3.82
N SER A 44 -34.45 -4.69 -3.91
CA SER A 44 -35.00 -5.97 -3.48
C SER A 44 -35.00 -6.09 -1.94
N SER A 45 -35.80 -7.03 -1.40
CA SER A 45 -35.84 -7.37 0.03
C SER A 45 -34.54 -7.97 0.59
N GLY A 46 -33.44 -7.94 -0.17
CA GLY A 46 -32.12 -8.47 0.20
C GLY A 46 -31.21 -7.41 0.80
N HIS A 47 -29.91 -7.71 0.82
CA HIS A 47 -28.91 -6.77 1.31
C HIS A 47 -28.74 -5.60 0.31
N PRO A 48 -28.55 -4.34 0.77
CA PRO A 48 -28.47 -3.19 -0.13
C PRO A 48 -27.33 -3.25 -1.16
N LEU A 49 -26.27 -4.01 -0.86
CA LEU A 49 -25.11 -4.26 -1.73
C LEU A 49 -25.26 -5.50 -2.64
N ASP A 50 -26.42 -6.17 -2.67
CA ASP A 50 -26.61 -7.39 -3.47
C ASP A 50 -26.51 -7.14 -4.97
N SER A 51 -27.12 -6.07 -5.48
CA SER A 51 -27.11 -5.71 -6.90
C SER A 51 -27.28 -4.20 -7.07
N PRO A 52 -26.25 -3.40 -6.72
CA PRO A 52 -26.28 -1.97 -6.94
C PRO A 52 -26.37 -1.65 -8.44
N HIS A 53 -27.10 -0.59 -8.76
CA HIS A 53 -27.19 -0.03 -10.10
C HIS A 53 -26.25 1.18 -10.23
N PHE A 54 -25.62 1.34 -11.39
CA PHE A 54 -24.64 2.39 -11.66
C PHE A 54 -25.12 3.27 -12.81
N SER A 55 -25.32 4.56 -12.54
CA SER A 55 -25.51 5.58 -13.57
C SER A 55 -24.15 6.17 -13.91
N ILE A 56 -23.67 5.91 -15.13
CA ILE A 56 -22.31 6.27 -15.56
C ILE A 56 -22.40 7.47 -16.52
N PRO A 57 -21.72 8.59 -16.25
CA PRO A 57 -21.68 9.74 -17.15
C PRO A 57 -21.20 9.38 -18.57
N PRO A 58 -21.76 9.97 -19.63
CA PRO A 58 -21.30 9.75 -21.01
C PRO A 58 -19.82 10.11 -21.24
N SER A 59 -19.25 11.02 -20.44
CA SER A 59 -17.81 11.36 -20.51
C SER A 59 -16.89 10.23 -20.02
N ILE A 60 -17.41 9.30 -19.20
CA ILE A 60 -16.64 8.22 -18.57
C ILE A 60 -16.90 6.88 -19.24
N LEU A 61 -18.12 6.64 -19.72
CA LEU A 61 -18.54 5.35 -20.27
C LEU A 61 -17.58 4.79 -21.34
N PRO A 62 -17.09 5.58 -22.34
CA PRO A 62 -16.15 5.07 -23.34
C PRO A 62 -14.82 4.59 -22.75
N HIS A 63 -14.35 5.23 -21.68
CA HIS A 63 -13.12 4.83 -20.98
C HIS A 63 -13.30 3.51 -20.24
N LEU A 64 -14.48 3.31 -19.61
CA LEU A 64 -14.81 2.04 -18.94
C LEU A 64 -15.02 0.91 -19.94
N GLU A 65 -15.62 1.19 -21.10
CA GLU A 65 -15.77 0.22 -22.19
C GLU A 65 -14.40 -0.25 -22.70
N GLU A 66 -13.46 0.66 -22.94
CA GLU A 66 -12.12 0.30 -23.42
C GLU A 66 -11.31 -0.43 -22.35
N ALA A 67 -11.36 0.02 -21.10
CA ALA A 67 -10.77 -0.69 -19.97
C ALA A 67 -11.37 -2.10 -19.81
N SER A 68 -12.69 -2.26 -19.98
CA SER A 68 -13.37 -3.55 -19.95
C SER A 68 -12.87 -4.48 -21.06
N LYS A 69 -12.68 -3.98 -22.29
CA LYS A 69 -12.09 -4.76 -23.39
C LYS A 69 -10.69 -5.26 -23.05
N HIS A 70 -9.85 -4.42 -22.43
CA HIS A 70 -8.52 -4.85 -21.97
C HIS A 70 -8.62 -5.98 -20.94
N LEU A 71 -9.51 -5.86 -19.94
CA LEU A 71 -9.71 -6.89 -18.92
C LEU A 71 -10.20 -8.23 -19.51
N HIS A 72 -11.04 -8.18 -20.55
CA HIS A 72 -11.49 -9.37 -21.29
C HIS A 72 -10.43 -9.94 -22.25
N SER A 73 -9.36 -9.19 -22.53
CA SER A 73 -8.27 -9.57 -23.45
C SER A 73 -6.99 -9.98 -22.72
N HIS A 74 -7.11 -10.56 -21.52
CA HIS A 74 -5.98 -10.98 -20.66
C HIS A 74 -5.02 -9.85 -20.24
N LYS A 75 -5.40 -8.58 -20.43
CA LYS A 75 -4.58 -7.41 -20.06
C LYS A 75 -4.96 -6.88 -18.68
N THR A 76 -4.05 -6.10 -18.13
CA THR A 76 -4.24 -5.39 -16.86
C THR A 76 -4.68 -3.95 -17.09
N VAL A 77 -5.37 -3.38 -16.11
CA VAL A 77 -5.76 -1.97 -16.05
C VAL A 77 -5.36 -1.42 -14.68
N ALA A 78 -4.67 -0.28 -14.64
CA ALA A 78 -4.45 0.40 -13.37
C ALA A 78 -5.68 1.23 -12.99
N VAL A 79 -6.22 1.02 -11.79
CA VAL A 79 -7.48 1.62 -11.33
C VAL A 79 -7.28 2.34 -9.99
N PRO A 80 -7.96 3.48 -9.76
CA PRO A 80 -7.92 4.16 -8.47
C PRO A 80 -8.71 3.37 -7.42
N THR A 81 -8.34 3.50 -6.15
CA THR A 81 -9.21 3.12 -5.02
C THR A 81 -9.12 4.22 -3.97
N GLU A 82 -9.92 4.15 -2.91
CA GLU A 82 -9.73 5.01 -1.74
C GLU A 82 -8.40 4.72 -1.02
N THR A 83 -7.82 3.52 -1.19
CA THR A 83 -6.58 3.11 -0.53
C THR A 83 -5.32 3.47 -1.31
N VAL A 84 -5.03 2.71 -2.37
CA VAL A 84 -3.91 2.88 -3.30
C VAL A 84 -4.39 2.47 -4.70
N TYR A 85 -3.73 2.91 -5.76
CA TYR A 85 -4.02 2.43 -7.11
C TYR A 85 -3.73 0.93 -7.20
N GLY A 86 -4.64 0.19 -7.85
CA GLY A 86 -4.55 -1.25 -8.05
C GLY A 86 -4.23 -1.61 -9.49
N LEU A 87 -3.39 -2.62 -9.73
CA LEU A 87 -3.15 -3.23 -11.04
C LEU A 87 -4.15 -4.37 -11.23
N ALA A 88 -5.31 -4.05 -11.81
CA ALA A 88 -6.44 -4.95 -11.91
C ALA A 88 -6.32 -5.88 -13.14
N ALA A 89 -6.67 -7.14 -12.95
CA ALA A 89 -6.92 -8.10 -14.03
C ALA A 89 -8.07 -9.05 -13.61
N SER A 90 -8.68 -9.74 -14.57
CA SER A 90 -9.75 -10.70 -14.25
C SER A 90 -9.25 -11.79 -13.29
N SER A 91 -9.94 -11.96 -12.16
CA SER A 91 -9.66 -13.04 -11.20
C SER A 91 -10.07 -14.42 -11.72
N LEU A 92 -10.90 -14.48 -12.77
CA LEU A 92 -11.37 -15.72 -13.38
C LEU A 92 -10.43 -16.23 -14.47
N ASP A 93 -9.38 -15.47 -14.77
CA ASP A 93 -8.49 -15.69 -15.89
C ASP A 93 -7.04 -15.87 -15.40
N PRO A 94 -6.52 -17.10 -15.44
CA PRO A 94 -5.15 -17.39 -15.02
C PRO A 94 -4.08 -16.63 -15.82
N GLU A 95 -4.29 -16.36 -17.11
CA GLU A 95 -3.33 -15.63 -17.94
C GLU A 95 -3.32 -14.13 -17.58
N ALA A 96 -4.49 -13.55 -17.33
CA ALA A 96 -4.59 -12.18 -16.83
C ALA A 96 -3.92 -12.04 -15.45
N CYS A 97 -4.12 -13.02 -14.55
CA CYS A 97 -3.44 -13.05 -13.24
C CYS A 97 -1.93 -13.18 -13.39
N LYS A 98 -1.41 -14.03 -14.31
CA LYS A 98 0.02 -14.12 -14.60
C LYS A 98 0.60 -12.78 -15.08
N MET A 99 -0.18 -12.00 -15.83
CA MET A 99 0.25 -10.68 -16.29
C MET A 99 0.53 -9.71 -15.13
N ILE A 100 -0.29 -9.75 -14.07
CA ILE A 100 -0.04 -8.96 -12.84
C ILE A 100 1.34 -9.32 -12.26
N TYR A 101 1.65 -10.60 -12.12
CA TYR A 101 2.93 -11.04 -11.57
C TYR A 101 4.11 -10.63 -12.46
N LYS A 102 3.97 -10.77 -13.78
CA LYS A 102 4.96 -10.36 -14.77
C LYS A 102 5.25 -8.86 -14.71
N ILE A 103 4.23 -8.01 -14.83
CA ILE A 103 4.38 -6.54 -14.84
C ILE A 103 5.06 -6.06 -13.55
N LYS A 104 4.64 -6.61 -12.41
CA LYS A 104 5.15 -6.18 -11.10
C LYS A 104 6.51 -6.79 -10.76
N ASN A 105 7.01 -7.76 -11.52
CA ASN A 105 8.10 -8.64 -11.09
C ASN A 105 7.85 -9.20 -9.68
N ARG A 106 6.64 -9.74 -9.47
CA ARG A 106 6.14 -10.21 -8.16
C ARG A 106 6.24 -11.74 -8.10
N PRO A 107 6.70 -12.31 -6.96
CA PRO A 107 6.64 -13.76 -6.73
C PRO A 107 5.21 -14.30 -6.87
N SER A 108 5.05 -15.40 -7.60
CA SER A 108 3.74 -16.01 -7.89
C SER A 108 3.06 -16.64 -6.67
N ASP A 109 3.81 -16.89 -5.58
CA ASP A 109 3.29 -17.39 -4.30
C ASP A 109 2.67 -16.29 -3.42
N ASN A 110 2.77 -15.02 -3.82
CA ASN A 110 2.18 -13.91 -3.08
C ASN A 110 0.71 -13.70 -3.53
N PRO A 111 -0.28 -13.94 -2.66
CA PRO A 111 -1.69 -13.92 -3.05
C PRO A 111 -2.14 -12.53 -3.51
N LEU A 112 -3.29 -12.48 -4.18
CA LEU A 112 -3.93 -11.25 -4.67
C LEU A 112 -5.25 -11.02 -3.92
N ILE A 113 -5.65 -9.76 -3.77
CA ILE A 113 -6.97 -9.40 -3.23
C ILE A 113 -7.92 -9.24 -4.40
N ILE A 114 -9.04 -9.96 -4.35
CA ILE A 114 -10.11 -9.87 -5.34
C ILE A 114 -11.02 -8.71 -4.98
N HIS A 115 -11.36 -7.88 -5.95
CA HIS A 115 -12.27 -6.77 -5.83
C HIS A 115 -13.60 -7.12 -6.51
N VAL A 116 -14.70 -6.86 -5.81
CA VAL A 116 -16.06 -7.10 -6.29
C VAL A 116 -16.90 -5.82 -6.24
N SER A 117 -17.93 -5.74 -7.09
CA SER A 117 -18.86 -4.60 -7.12
C SER A 117 -20.19 -4.88 -6.42
N SER A 118 -20.47 -6.13 -6.06
CA SER A 118 -21.71 -6.52 -5.39
C SER A 118 -21.57 -7.79 -4.57
N LEU A 119 -22.47 -8.01 -3.62
CA LEU A 119 -22.52 -9.27 -2.88
C LEU A 119 -22.98 -10.44 -3.76
N ASN A 120 -23.79 -10.20 -4.80
CA ASN A 120 -24.08 -11.26 -5.78
C ASN A 120 -22.83 -11.69 -6.54
N MET A 121 -21.95 -10.76 -6.90
CA MET A 121 -20.65 -11.11 -7.49
C MET A 121 -19.78 -11.89 -6.50
N LEU A 122 -19.71 -11.44 -5.23
CA LEU A 122 -19.02 -12.18 -4.18
C LEU A 122 -19.54 -13.62 -4.05
N ARG A 123 -20.86 -13.82 -3.94
CA ARG A 123 -21.46 -15.17 -3.79
C ARG A 123 -21.08 -16.11 -4.92
N ARG A 124 -20.90 -15.62 -6.16
CA ARG A 124 -20.43 -16.45 -7.30
C ARG A 124 -18.99 -16.97 -7.13
N LEU A 125 -18.19 -16.35 -6.27
CA LEU A 125 -16.81 -16.76 -5.99
C LEU A 125 -16.69 -17.76 -4.84
N LEU A 126 -17.74 -17.94 -4.06
CA LEU A 126 -17.72 -18.72 -2.83
C LEU A 126 -18.32 -20.12 -3.05
N PRO A 127 -18.03 -21.09 -2.16
CA PRO A 127 -18.73 -22.36 -2.16
C PRO A 127 -20.26 -22.15 -2.11
N PRO A 128 -21.07 -22.86 -2.91
CA PRO A 128 -22.52 -22.63 -2.97
C PRO A 128 -23.26 -22.76 -1.63
N ALA A 129 -22.73 -23.57 -0.70
CA ALA A 129 -23.29 -23.78 0.63
C ALA A 129 -22.81 -22.77 1.69
N TYR A 130 -21.90 -21.85 1.32
CA TYR A 130 -21.34 -20.90 2.27
C TYR A 130 -22.30 -19.75 2.53
N ASN A 131 -22.59 -19.52 3.81
CA ASN A 131 -23.37 -18.39 4.29
C ASN A 131 -22.48 -17.43 5.08
N PHE A 132 -22.73 -16.13 4.98
CA PHE A 132 -22.01 -15.14 5.77
C PHE A 132 -22.38 -15.29 7.25
N SER A 133 -21.37 -15.32 8.12
CA SER A 133 -21.61 -15.25 9.57
C SER A 133 -22.19 -13.88 9.96
N PRO A 134 -22.91 -13.78 11.09
CA PRO A 134 -23.32 -12.50 11.66
C PRO A 134 -22.18 -11.48 11.77
N LEU A 135 -20.98 -11.92 12.18
CA LEU A 135 -19.79 -11.07 12.19
C LEU A 135 -19.44 -10.52 10.80
N TYR A 136 -19.40 -11.36 9.77
CA TYR A 136 -19.05 -10.91 8.42
C TYR A 136 -20.12 -9.97 7.85
N LEU A 137 -21.40 -10.24 8.10
CA LEU A 137 -22.48 -9.31 7.74
C LEU A 137 -22.33 -7.97 8.44
N ALA A 138 -22.02 -7.94 9.73
CA ALA A 138 -21.80 -6.70 10.48
C ALA A 138 -20.59 -5.91 9.96
N LEU A 139 -19.48 -6.59 9.67
CA LEU A 139 -18.29 -5.97 9.08
C LEU A 139 -18.55 -5.42 7.67
N ILE A 140 -19.30 -6.15 6.83
CA ILE A 140 -19.72 -5.71 5.49
C ILE A 140 -20.63 -4.47 5.61
N ASN A 141 -21.63 -4.52 6.50
CA ASN A 141 -22.54 -3.39 6.71
C ASN A 141 -21.82 -2.12 7.19
N ALA A 142 -20.83 -2.28 8.07
CA ALA A 142 -20.10 -1.15 8.65
C ALA A 142 -19.06 -0.56 7.69
N PHE A 143 -18.39 -1.39 6.89
CA PHE A 143 -17.16 -0.99 6.21
C PHE A 143 -17.10 -1.27 4.71
N TRP A 144 -18.14 -1.87 4.11
CA TRP A 144 -18.23 -2.03 2.65
C TRP A 144 -19.28 -1.11 2.02
N PRO A 145 -18.98 -0.49 0.88
CA PRO A 145 -17.66 -0.37 0.25
C PRO A 145 -16.63 0.35 1.14
N GLY A 146 -15.37 -0.07 1.13
CA GLY A 146 -14.34 0.55 1.98
C GLY A 146 -13.02 -0.22 2.14
N PRO A 147 -12.13 0.27 3.02
CA PRO A 147 -10.74 -0.19 3.15
C PRO A 147 -10.61 -1.47 3.99
N LEU A 148 -11.58 -2.37 3.90
CA LEU A 148 -11.61 -3.67 4.58
C LEU A 148 -11.56 -4.81 3.57
N SER A 149 -10.64 -5.75 3.76
CA SER A 149 -10.60 -7.03 3.05
C SER A 149 -10.89 -8.16 4.02
N LEU A 150 -11.77 -9.08 3.63
CA LEU A 150 -12.18 -10.24 4.43
C LEU A 150 -11.70 -11.52 3.75
N LEU A 151 -11.21 -12.48 4.54
CA LEU A 151 -10.90 -13.81 4.04
C LEU A 151 -12.17 -14.67 3.95
N PHE A 152 -12.39 -15.25 2.78
CA PHE A 152 -13.48 -16.20 2.54
C PHE A 152 -12.92 -17.56 2.16
N PRO A 153 -13.66 -18.66 2.39
CA PRO A 153 -13.26 -19.96 1.89
C PRO A 153 -13.24 -19.98 0.37
N SER A 154 -12.24 -20.65 -0.22
CA SER A 154 -12.20 -20.93 -1.65
C SER A 154 -13.11 -22.13 -1.98
N PRO A 155 -13.68 -22.22 -3.20
CA PRO A 155 -14.29 -23.44 -3.71
C PRO A 155 -13.31 -24.63 -3.63
N SER A 156 -13.83 -25.85 -3.50
CA SER A 156 -13.03 -27.08 -3.49
C SER A 156 -13.32 -27.91 -4.76
N PRO A 157 -12.30 -28.21 -5.60
CA PRO A 157 -10.91 -27.74 -5.48
C PRO A 157 -10.77 -26.24 -5.82
N PRO A 158 -9.80 -25.53 -5.23
CA PRO A 158 -9.53 -24.15 -5.61
C PRO A 158 -8.99 -24.09 -7.04
N PRO A 159 -9.36 -23.08 -7.85
CA PRO A 159 -8.77 -22.91 -9.19
C PRO A 159 -7.26 -22.68 -9.05
N PRO A 160 -6.39 -23.48 -9.68
CA PRO A 160 -4.95 -23.28 -9.58
C PRO A 160 -4.52 -21.98 -10.30
N PRO A 161 -3.54 -21.22 -9.77
CA PRO A 161 -2.79 -21.38 -8.52
C PRO A 161 -3.38 -20.50 -7.39
N ALA A 162 -4.56 -20.82 -6.87
CA ALA A 162 -5.17 -20.06 -5.78
C ALA A 162 -4.97 -20.70 -4.39
N PRO A 163 -4.76 -19.90 -3.33
CA PRO A 163 -4.77 -20.37 -1.95
C PRO A 163 -6.13 -20.98 -1.51
N GLN A 164 -6.12 -21.75 -0.42
CA GLN A 164 -7.33 -22.36 0.17
C GLN A 164 -8.36 -21.32 0.67
N THR A 165 -7.95 -20.08 0.88
CA THR A 165 -8.81 -18.94 1.23
C THR A 165 -8.48 -17.73 0.37
N ASN A 166 -9.48 -16.95 0.00
CA ASN A 166 -9.33 -15.75 -0.84
C ASN A 166 -9.64 -14.49 -0.02
N ALA A 167 -8.73 -13.51 -0.05
CA ALA A 167 -9.02 -12.18 0.47
C ALA A 167 -9.85 -11.41 -0.56
N ILE A 168 -11.04 -10.96 -0.17
CA ILE A 168 -11.97 -10.23 -1.05
C ILE A 168 -12.31 -8.88 -0.43
N ARG A 169 -12.54 -7.88 -1.28
CA ARG A 169 -12.89 -6.50 -0.90
C ARG A 169 -13.91 -5.89 -1.86
N MET A 170 -14.75 -5.01 -1.34
CA MET A 170 -15.53 -4.06 -2.15
C MET A 170 -14.91 -2.66 -1.98
N PRO A 171 -14.17 -2.13 -2.97
CA PRO A 171 -13.46 -0.84 -2.82
C PRO A 171 -14.45 0.33 -2.80
N SER A 172 -14.19 1.36 -1.98
CA SER A 172 -15.02 2.58 -1.94
C SER A 172 -14.57 3.63 -2.95
N HIS A 173 -14.52 3.26 -4.23
CA HIS A 173 -14.25 4.22 -5.31
C HIS A 173 -15.27 4.01 -6.44
N PRO A 174 -16.18 4.97 -6.70
CA PRO A 174 -17.27 4.82 -7.66
C PRO A 174 -16.81 4.38 -9.05
N LEU A 175 -15.73 5.00 -9.55
CA LEU A 175 -15.14 4.65 -10.86
C LEU A 175 -14.72 3.18 -10.96
N THR A 176 -14.08 2.65 -9.92
CA THR A 176 -13.61 1.26 -9.89
C THR A 176 -14.76 0.28 -9.68
N LEU A 177 -15.73 0.60 -8.82
CA LEU A 177 -16.95 -0.19 -8.70
C LEU A 177 -17.73 -0.25 -10.02
N ALA A 178 -17.86 0.88 -10.72
CA ALA A 178 -18.50 0.97 -12.03
C ALA A 178 -17.75 0.12 -13.07
N LEU A 179 -16.41 0.15 -13.10
CA LEU A 179 -15.63 -0.71 -13.99
C LEU A 179 -15.85 -2.21 -13.70
N ILE A 180 -15.80 -2.61 -12.42
CA ILE A 180 -16.01 -4.00 -12.00
C ILE A 180 -17.42 -4.46 -12.39
N ALA A 181 -18.43 -3.61 -12.16
CA ALA A 181 -19.82 -3.89 -12.55
C ALA A 181 -20.02 -3.95 -14.06
N HIS A 182 -19.49 -2.98 -14.81
CA HIS A 182 -19.62 -2.87 -16.26
C HIS A 182 -18.90 -4.03 -16.99
N SER A 183 -17.71 -4.41 -16.52
CA SER A 183 -17.00 -5.58 -17.05
C SER A 183 -17.63 -6.91 -16.61
N ASN A 184 -18.44 -6.92 -15.54
CA ASN A 184 -18.97 -8.12 -14.90
C ASN A 184 -17.88 -9.15 -14.53
N LEU A 185 -16.67 -8.67 -14.21
CA LEU A 185 -15.54 -9.47 -13.82
C LEU A 185 -15.13 -9.13 -12.38
N PRO A 186 -14.94 -10.12 -11.49
CA PRO A 186 -14.19 -9.89 -10.26
C PRO A 186 -12.72 -9.62 -10.61
N LEU A 187 -12.12 -8.61 -9.96
CA LEU A 187 -10.79 -8.14 -10.36
C LEU A 187 -9.73 -8.38 -9.29
N SER A 188 -8.70 -9.16 -9.61
CA SER A 188 -7.51 -9.31 -8.77
C SER A 188 -6.69 -8.04 -8.92
N ALA A 189 -6.50 -7.28 -7.84
CA ALA A 189 -5.83 -5.98 -7.92
C ALA A 189 -4.89 -5.75 -6.72
N PRO A 190 -3.62 -6.19 -6.78
CA PRO A 190 -2.59 -5.68 -5.88
C PRO A 190 -2.24 -4.23 -6.23
N SER A 191 -1.45 -3.54 -5.40
CA SER A 191 -0.99 -2.18 -5.66
C SER A 191 -0.31 -2.04 -7.05
N ALA A 192 -0.50 -0.92 -7.75
CA ALA A 192 -0.04 -0.72 -9.14
C ALA A 192 1.42 -0.26 -9.28
N ASN A 193 2.34 -0.92 -8.58
CA ASN A 193 3.77 -0.63 -8.59
C ASN A 193 4.62 -1.88 -8.85
N SER A 194 5.87 -1.67 -9.27
CA SER A 194 6.91 -2.67 -9.26
C SER A 194 7.10 -3.22 -7.83
N SER A 195 7.27 -4.53 -7.70
CA SER A 195 7.36 -5.21 -6.42
C SER A 195 8.47 -4.61 -5.55
N GLY A 196 8.14 -4.34 -4.29
CA GLY A 196 9.05 -3.73 -3.32
C GLY A 196 8.99 -2.20 -3.23
N ARG A 197 8.56 -1.49 -4.28
CA ARG A 197 8.44 -0.01 -4.28
C ARG A 197 7.27 0.48 -3.41
N PRO A 198 7.26 1.78 -3.01
CA PRO A 198 6.09 2.41 -2.38
C PRO A 198 4.83 2.24 -3.24
N SER A 199 3.69 2.05 -2.60
CA SER A 199 2.43 1.86 -3.31
C SER A 199 1.96 3.18 -3.94
N PRO A 200 1.41 3.16 -5.16
CA PRO A 200 1.02 4.38 -5.86
C PRO A 200 -0.32 4.91 -5.33
N THR A 201 -0.37 6.19 -4.99
CA THR A 201 -1.60 6.87 -4.54
C THR A 201 -2.17 7.85 -5.57
N LYS A 202 -1.60 7.89 -6.78
CA LYS A 202 -1.98 8.77 -7.89
C LYS A 202 -1.71 8.06 -9.22
N ALA A 203 -2.45 8.40 -10.27
CA ALA A 203 -2.22 7.84 -11.60
C ALA A 203 -0.78 8.10 -12.10
N GLN A 204 -0.25 9.30 -11.82
CA GLN A 204 1.12 9.65 -12.17
C GLN A 204 2.16 8.74 -11.50
N HIS A 205 1.92 8.26 -10.28
CA HIS A 205 2.82 7.31 -9.63
C HIS A 205 2.87 5.98 -10.39
N VAL A 206 1.72 5.50 -10.87
CA VAL A 206 1.64 4.31 -11.72
C VAL A 206 2.38 4.52 -13.03
N LEU A 207 2.14 5.67 -13.69
CA LEU A 207 2.80 6.00 -14.95
C LEU A 207 4.32 6.06 -14.76
N ASN A 208 4.82 6.72 -13.72
CA ASN A 208 6.26 6.83 -13.47
C ASN A 208 6.95 5.47 -13.24
N ASP A 209 6.22 4.46 -12.75
CA ASP A 209 6.78 3.15 -12.41
C ASP A 209 6.55 2.09 -13.50
N LEU A 210 5.37 2.07 -14.12
CA LEU A 210 4.90 0.97 -14.99
C LEU A 210 4.63 1.39 -16.45
N ASN A 211 4.95 2.62 -16.86
CA ASN A 211 4.70 3.08 -18.23
C ASN A 211 5.35 2.16 -19.28
N GLY A 212 4.57 1.76 -20.28
CA GLY A 212 5.01 0.91 -21.37
C GLY A 212 5.19 -0.56 -21.02
N ALA A 213 4.81 -0.98 -19.80
CA ALA A 213 4.85 -2.40 -19.43
C ALA A 213 3.94 -3.23 -20.34
N ASP A 214 4.50 -4.29 -20.93
CA ASP A 214 3.77 -5.23 -21.77
C ASP A 214 2.65 -5.91 -20.97
N GLY A 215 1.40 -5.71 -21.40
CA GLY A 215 0.19 -6.19 -20.73
C GLY A 215 -0.51 -5.16 -19.85
N LEU A 216 0.03 -3.95 -19.66
CA LEU A 216 -0.71 -2.82 -19.08
C LEU A 216 -1.51 -2.11 -20.18
N GLY A 217 -2.81 -2.36 -20.22
CA GLY A 217 -3.70 -1.83 -21.26
C GLY A 217 -3.93 -0.33 -21.13
N CYS A 218 -4.24 0.15 -19.92
CA CYS A 218 -4.41 1.58 -19.64
C CYS A 218 -4.29 1.89 -18.14
N ILE A 219 -4.18 3.18 -17.82
CA ILE A 219 -4.31 3.74 -16.48
C ILE A 219 -5.59 4.58 -16.46
N ILE A 220 -6.52 4.27 -15.56
CA ILE A 220 -7.69 5.11 -15.30
C ILE A 220 -7.29 6.14 -14.24
N ASP A 221 -7.34 7.42 -14.58
CA ASP A 221 -7.06 8.51 -13.65
C ASP A 221 -8.35 8.98 -12.98
N GLY A 222 -8.49 8.62 -11.71
CA GLY A 222 -9.56 9.08 -10.83
C GLY A 222 -9.07 10.02 -9.72
N GLY A 223 -7.91 10.66 -9.91
CA GLY A 223 -7.33 11.55 -8.90
C GLY A 223 -6.57 10.82 -7.78
N ASP A 224 -6.40 11.49 -6.66
CA ASP A 224 -5.60 11.03 -5.52
C ASP A 224 -6.39 10.06 -4.62
N CYS A 225 -5.72 9.04 -4.09
CA CYS A 225 -6.32 8.14 -3.09
C CYS A 225 -6.51 8.84 -1.74
N GLU A 226 -7.68 8.69 -1.12
CA GLU A 226 -8.03 9.38 0.14
C GLU A 226 -7.31 8.83 1.38
N VAL A 227 -7.11 7.51 1.48
CA VAL A 227 -6.50 6.85 2.65
C VAL A 227 -4.98 6.73 2.52
N GLY A 228 -4.46 6.43 1.33
CA GLY A 228 -3.02 6.38 1.02
C GLY A 228 -2.22 5.18 1.54
N VAL A 229 -2.82 4.31 2.36
CA VAL A 229 -2.29 2.98 2.72
C VAL A 229 -3.28 1.89 2.31
N GLU A 230 -2.80 0.66 2.14
CA GLU A 230 -3.63 -0.48 1.72
C GLU A 230 -4.73 -0.83 2.73
N SER A 231 -5.70 -1.64 2.29
CA SER A 231 -6.79 -2.14 3.15
C SER A 231 -6.31 -2.94 4.36
N THR A 232 -7.07 -2.84 5.45
CA THR A 232 -6.96 -3.75 6.58
C THR A 232 -7.48 -5.12 6.16
N VAL A 233 -6.75 -6.19 6.50
CA VAL A 233 -7.13 -7.56 6.12
C VAL A 233 -7.49 -8.35 7.37
N VAL A 234 -8.70 -8.90 7.39
CA VAL A 234 -9.27 -9.62 8.55
C VAL A 234 -9.66 -11.04 8.14
N ASN A 235 -9.32 -11.99 9.00
CA ASN A 235 -9.80 -13.36 8.98
C ASN A 235 -10.67 -13.60 10.21
N GLY A 236 -11.98 -13.74 10.02
CA GLY A 236 -12.92 -14.11 11.08
C GLY A 236 -13.61 -15.44 10.80
N LEU A 237 -12.99 -16.32 10.00
CA LEU A 237 -13.56 -17.65 9.70
C LEU A 237 -13.63 -18.57 10.93
N GLU A 238 -12.85 -18.28 11.97
CA GLU A 238 -12.84 -19.01 13.25
C GLU A 238 -13.76 -18.39 14.32
N TRP A 239 -14.53 -17.35 13.98
CA TRP A 239 -15.53 -16.76 14.88
C TRP A 239 -16.75 -17.68 15.03
N LYS A 240 -17.37 -17.68 16.22
CA LYS A 240 -18.55 -18.51 16.54
C LYS A 240 -19.77 -17.65 16.82
N GLU A 241 -20.93 -18.09 16.32
CA GLU A 241 -22.21 -17.47 16.65
C GLU A 241 -22.47 -17.53 18.15
N GLY A 242 -22.95 -16.43 18.74
CA GLY A 242 -23.10 -16.28 20.20
C GLY A 242 -21.84 -15.75 20.92
N GLY A 243 -20.70 -15.66 20.23
CA GLY A 243 -19.44 -15.13 20.74
C GLY A 243 -18.37 -16.22 20.98
N GLY A 244 -17.09 -15.82 20.87
CA GLY A 244 -15.94 -16.71 21.05
C GLY A 244 -15.26 -17.13 19.75
N GLY A 245 -14.17 -17.89 19.88
CA GLY A 245 -13.27 -18.15 18.77
C GLY A 245 -12.30 -16.98 18.55
N LYS A 246 -11.90 -16.75 17.30
CA LYS A 246 -10.79 -15.85 16.97
C LYS A 246 -11.08 -15.00 15.74
N VAL A 247 -10.64 -13.73 15.80
CA VAL A 247 -10.56 -12.83 14.65
C VAL A 247 -9.12 -12.35 14.50
N ASP A 248 -8.47 -12.72 13.40
CA ASP A 248 -7.10 -12.32 13.07
C ASP A 248 -7.10 -11.10 12.15
N ILE A 249 -6.43 -10.04 12.57
CA ILE A 249 -6.04 -8.93 11.71
C ILE A 249 -4.68 -9.28 11.12
N LEU A 250 -4.72 -9.77 9.88
CA LEU A 250 -3.57 -10.25 9.13
C LEU A 250 -2.73 -9.12 8.54
N ARG A 251 -3.33 -7.94 8.34
CA ARG A 251 -2.61 -6.75 7.90
C ARG A 251 -3.30 -5.48 8.42
N PRO A 252 -2.60 -4.63 9.20
CA PRO A 252 -3.07 -3.28 9.48
C PRO A 252 -3.10 -2.43 8.20
N GLY A 253 -4.13 -1.62 8.05
CA GLY A 253 -4.34 -0.80 6.86
C GLY A 253 -5.25 0.38 7.12
N GLY A 254 -6.02 0.77 6.11
CA GLY A 254 -6.94 1.92 6.13
C GLY A 254 -8.09 1.87 7.13
N LEU A 255 -8.16 0.85 7.99
CA LEU A 255 -9.13 0.72 9.08
C LEU A 255 -8.42 0.29 10.37
N GLY A 256 -8.64 1.02 11.46
CA GLY A 256 -8.01 0.75 12.76
C GLY A 256 -8.49 -0.55 13.39
N VAL A 257 -7.62 -1.18 14.20
CA VAL A 257 -7.94 -2.41 14.94
C VAL A 257 -9.10 -2.19 15.91
N GLU A 258 -9.15 -1.00 16.50
CA GLU A 258 -10.19 -0.58 17.44
C GLU A 258 -11.58 -0.55 16.79
N GLN A 259 -11.66 -0.21 15.50
CA GLN A 259 -12.92 -0.18 14.76
C GLN A 259 -13.42 -1.61 14.49
N ILE A 260 -12.51 -2.54 14.15
CA ILE A 260 -12.85 -3.97 14.02
C ILE A 260 -13.30 -4.54 15.36
N LYS A 261 -12.56 -4.25 16.44
CA LYS A 261 -12.90 -4.70 17.80
C LYS A 261 -14.30 -4.25 18.20
N LYS A 262 -14.66 -3.00 17.89
CA LYS A 262 -15.99 -2.46 18.20
C LYS A 262 -17.09 -3.29 17.54
N ILE A 263 -16.97 -3.63 16.25
CA ILE A 263 -17.96 -4.47 15.56
C ILE A 263 -18.00 -5.88 16.14
N VAL A 264 -16.85 -6.46 16.47
CA VAL A 264 -16.80 -7.77 17.13
C VAL A 264 -17.53 -7.75 18.47
N ASP A 265 -17.34 -6.71 19.28
CA ASP A 265 -18.04 -6.55 20.57
C ASP A 265 -19.55 -6.36 20.43
N GLU A 266 -20.01 -5.74 19.34
CA GLU A 266 -21.43 -5.53 19.07
C GLU A 266 -22.15 -6.82 18.67
N VAL A 267 -21.44 -7.77 18.05
CA VAL A 267 -22.02 -9.06 17.62
C VAL A 267 -21.72 -10.22 18.57
N ASP A 268 -20.70 -10.10 19.42
CA ASP A 268 -20.41 -11.08 20.46
C ASP A 268 -21.56 -11.12 21.47
N GLY A 269 -22.09 -12.32 21.72
CA GLY A 269 -23.15 -12.56 22.69
C GLY A 269 -22.63 -12.96 24.07
N GLY A 270 -23.49 -13.58 24.88
CA GLY A 270 -23.15 -14.03 26.23
C GLY A 270 -22.33 -15.32 26.30
N GLU A 271 -22.08 -16.01 25.17
CA GLU A 271 -21.50 -17.36 25.16
C GLU A 271 -19.96 -17.38 25.22
N GLY A 272 -19.32 -16.24 25.01
CA GLY A 272 -17.87 -16.11 25.13
C GLY A 272 -17.35 -14.81 24.52
N LYS A 273 -16.15 -14.39 24.93
CA LYS A 273 -15.47 -13.24 24.32
C LYS A 273 -14.58 -13.72 23.17
N THR A 274 -14.77 -13.15 21.99
CA THR A 274 -13.89 -13.38 20.85
C THR A 274 -12.52 -12.76 21.10
N GLU A 275 -11.47 -13.53 20.84
CA GLU A 275 -10.10 -13.03 20.91
C GLU A 275 -9.71 -12.34 19.61
N ILE A 276 -9.23 -11.08 19.70
CA ILE A 276 -8.64 -10.38 18.57
C ILE A 276 -7.14 -10.66 18.55
N PHE A 277 -6.64 -11.07 17.40
CA PHE A 277 -5.23 -11.23 17.13
C PHE A 277 -4.79 -10.19 16.11
N LEU A 278 -3.59 -9.66 16.31
CA LEU A 278 -2.92 -8.76 15.38
C LEU A 278 -1.62 -9.42 14.96
N LEU A 279 -1.48 -9.73 13.66
CA LEU A 279 -0.27 -10.37 13.12
C LEU A 279 0.13 -11.64 13.89
N GLY A 280 -0.86 -12.47 14.26
CA GLY A 280 -0.67 -13.74 14.96
C GLY A 280 -0.40 -13.63 16.48
N LYS A 281 -0.53 -12.44 17.07
CA LYS A 281 -0.39 -12.24 18.53
C LYS A 281 -1.69 -11.68 19.11
N PRO A 282 -2.11 -12.07 20.34
CA PRO A 282 -3.26 -11.46 20.99
C PRO A 282 -3.12 -9.94 21.06
N TRP A 283 -4.11 -9.21 20.55
CA TRP A 283 -4.11 -7.76 20.56
C TRP A 283 -4.54 -7.24 21.93
N LYS A 284 -3.77 -6.29 22.46
CA LYS A 284 -4.09 -5.55 23.68
C LYS A 284 -4.05 -4.07 23.37
N ARG A 285 -5.11 -3.37 23.72
CA ARG A 285 -5.15 -1.90 23.60
C ARG A 285 -4.07 -1.29 24.49
N ALA A 286 -3.29 -0.36 23.95
CA ALA A 286 -2.37 0.42 24.74
C ALA A 286 -3.16 1.27 25.75
N SER A 287 -2.95 1.04 27.05
CA SER A 287 -3.57 1.82 28.11
C SER A 287 -2.86 3.16 28.26
N PHE A 288 -3.43 4.25 27.72
CA PHE A 288 -3.00 5.59 28.08
C PHE A 288 -3.61 5.95 29.44
N LYS A 289 -2.82 5.83 30.52
CA LYS A 289 -3.14 6.51 31.78
C LYS A 289 -2.52 7.90 31.72
N HIS A 290 -3.34 8.95 31.72
CA HIS A 290 -2.92 10.25 32.23
C HIS A 290 -2.77 10.12 33.75
N SER A 291 -1.57 9.79 34.23
CA SER A 291 -1.23 9.98 35.63
C SER A 291 0.10 10.71 35.71
N SER A 292 0.04 11.90 36.28
CA SER A 292 1.15 12.67 36.81
C SER A 292 1.86 11.89 37.92
N SER A 293 2.76 10.98 37.56
CA SER A 293 3.77 10.43 38.46
C SER A 293 4.75 9.60 37.65
N THR A 294 6.03 9.76 37.98
CA THR A 294 7.19 9.06 37.46
C THR A 294 7.05 7.54 37.60
N ASP A 295 6.43 6.89 36.62
CA ASP A 295 6.52 5.46 36.39
C ASP A 295 6.50 5.19 34.88
N SER A 296 7.47 4.39 34.42
CA SER A 296 7.76 4.16 33.01
C SER A 296 6.61 3.45 32.29
N VAL A 297 6.02 4.16 31.33
CA VAL A 297 4.97 3.69 30.43
C VAL A 297 5.51 2.57 29.53
N LYS A 298 4.84 1.41 29.52
CA LYS A 298 5.11 0.33 28.57
C LYS A 298 4.19 0.48 27.35
N GLN A 299 4.67 1.16 26.31
CA GLN A 299 4.09 1.02 24.98
C GLN A 299 4.49 -0.35 24.42
N ASN A 300 3.56 -1.04 23.75
CA ASN A 300 3.90 -2.26 23.03
C ASN A 300 4.73 -1.86 21.81
N ASP A 301 6.07 -1.89 21.91
CA ASP A 301 6.91 -1.98 20.71
C ASP A 301 6.54 -3.30 20.03
N VAL A 302 5.55 -3.26 19.12
CA VAL A 302 5.27 -4.38 18.22
C VAL A 302 6.53 -4.51 17.37
N ASN A 303 7.40 -5.43 17.76
CA ASN A 303 8.69 -5.59 17.12
C ASN A 303 8.45 -6.21 15.73
N PHE A 304 8.27 -5.37 14.71
CA PHE A 304 7.95 -5.76 13.33
C PHE A 304 9.06 -6.59 12.66
N SER A 305 10.23 -6.74 13.29
CA SER A 305 11.33 -7.62 12.84
C SER A 305 11.08 -9.11 13.17
N THR A 306 10.22 -9.42 14.15
CA THR A 306 9.96 -10.81 14.60
C THR A 306 8.51 -11.25 14.38
N THR A 307 8.09 -11.30 13.11
CA THR A 307 6.99 -12.20 12.72
C THR A 307 7.46 -13.65 12.88
N PRO A 308 6.80 -14.50 13.70
CA PRO A 308 7.12 -15.92 13.73
C PRO A 308 6.97 -16.51 12.32
N LYS A 309 7.96 -17.30 11.88
CA LYS A 309 7.88 -18.12 10.66
C LYS A 309 6.78 -19.15 10.85
N VAL A 310 5.54 -18.78 10.53
CA VAL A 310 4.51 -19.77 10.24
C VAL A 310 4.86 -20.32 8.85
N ASN A 311 5.30 -21.58 8.78
CA ASN A 311 5.61 -22.33 7.55
C ASN A 311 4.34 -22.64 6.72
N LEU A 312 3.41 -21.70 6.63
CA LEU A 312 2.26 -21.75 5.74
C LEU A 312 2.53 -20.77 4.57
N PRO A 313 2.09 -21.07 3.34
CA PRO A 313 2.11 -20.08 2.26
C PRO A 313 1.42 -18.79 2.73
N PRO A 314 1.93 -17.59 2.37
CA PRO A 314 1.37 -16.34 2.85
C PRO A 314 -0.10 -16.26 2.44
N SER A 315 -1.00 -16.06 3.41
CA SER A 315 -2.43 -15.96 3.15
C SER A 315 -2.85 -14.58 2.63
N THR A 316 -1.99 -13.56 2.75
CA THR A 316 -2.29 -12.17 2.34
C THR A 316 -1.07 -11.41 1.78
N PRO A 317 -1.29 -10.41 0.90
CA PRO A 317 -0.21 -9.54 0.40
C PRO A 317 0.49 -8.76 1.51
N GLY A 318 1.80 -8.64 1.41
CA GLY A 318 2.61 -7.76 2.26
C GLY A 318 3.31 -8.44 3.42
N MET A 319 3.14 -9.75 3.63
CA MET A 319 3.63 -10.45 4.82
C MET A 319 5.06 -10.99 4.75
N LYS A 320 5.59 -11.29 3.56
CA LYS A 320 6.80 -12.13 3.41
C LYS A 320 8.03 -11.42 2.82
N TYR A 321 7.85 -10.39 2.01
CA TYR A 321 8.94 -9.74 1.27
C TYR A 321 9.18 -8.31 1.75
N ARG A 322 10.33 -7.73 1.38
CA ARG A 322 10.58 -6.29 1.57
C ARG A 322 9.57 -5.50 0.73
N HIS A 323 8.79 -4.65 1.37
CA HIS A 323 7.70 -3.91 0.76
C HIS A 323 7.83 -2.42 1.11
N TYR A 324 7.37 -1.56 0.19
CA TYR A 324 7.22 -0.12 0.40
C TYR A 324 8.52 0.69 0.48
N SER A 325 9.63 0.16 -0.05
CA SER A 325 10.96 0.75 0.07
C SER A 325 11.30 1.59 -1.17
N PRO A 326 11.59 2.90 -0.99
CA PRO A 326 12.24 3.73 -2.00
C PRO A 326 13.59 3.15 -2.44
N ARG A 327 14.12 3.63 -3.57
CA ARG A 327 15.47 3.35 -4.11
C ARG A 327 16.54 3.86 -3.17
N VAL A 328 16.25 4.91 -2.41
CA VAL A 328 17.20 5.54 -1.49
C VAL A 328 17.04 5.00 -0.06
N PRO A 329 18.10 5.03 0.77
CA PRO A 329 18.03 4.67 2.18
C PRO A 329 16.92 5.41 2.93
N VAL A 330 16.21 4.68 3.79
CA VAL A 330 15.16 5.25 4.67
C VAL A 330 15.58 5.09 6.12
N PHE A 331 15.52 6.19 6.87
CA PHE A 331 15.80 6.25 8.29
C PHE A 331 14.53 6.61 9.07
N LEU A 332 14.29 5.94 10.20
CA LEU A 332 13.17 6.24 11.08
C LEU A 332 13.65 6.98 12.33
N LEU A 333 13.08 8.15 12.59
CA LEU A 333 13.29 8.89 13.83
C LEU A 333 12.11 8.66 14.78
N LYS A 334 12.40 8.15 15.97
CA LYS A 334 11.45 7.92 17.06
C LYS A 334 11.60 9.05 18.09
N PRO A 335 10.77 10.11 18.05
CA PRO A 335 10.91 11.23 18.96
C PRO A 335 10.49 10.88 20.40
N SER A 336 11.18 11.45 21.39
CA SER A 336 11.05 11.11 22.81
C SER A 336 9.71 11.45 23.45
N ASN A 337 8.95 12.37 22.87
CA ASN A 337 7.59 12.71 23.30
C ASN A 337 6.55 11.67 22.85
N VAL A 338 6.90 10.78 21.92
CA VAL A 338 6.02 9.70 21.41
C VAL A 338 6.52 8.33 21.86
N PHE A 339 7.83 8.11 21.78
CA PHE A 339 8.45 6.81 22.05
C PHE A 339 9.29 6.83 23.33
N PRO A 340 9.15 5.82 24.20
CA PRO A 340 10.01 5.70 25.38
C PRO A 340 11.48 5.51 24.96
N ARG A 341 12.40 6.00 25.79
CA ARG A 341 13.84 5.79 25.56
C ARG A 341 14.14 4.29 25.56
N PRO A 342 14.78 3.72 24.52
CA PRO A 342 15.14 2.31 24.50
C PRO A 342 16.11 1.98 25.65
N PRO A 343 15.89 0.88 26.40
CA PRO A 343 16.80 0.49 27.49
C PRO A 343 18.24 0.22 27.03
N ALA A 344 18.41 -0.20 25.77
CA ALA A 344 19.72 -0.45 25.17
C ALA A 344 20.49 0.82 24.78
N LEU A 345 19.87 2.01 24.85
CA LEU A 345 20.47 3.27 24.40
C LEU A 345 21.42 3.84 25.46
N THR A 346 22.73 3.70 25.24
CA THR A 346 23.77 4.20 26.16
C THR A 346 23.80 5.74 26.19
N SER A 347 24.45 6.32 27.20
CA SER A 347 24.64 7.77 27.30
C SER A 347 25.48 8.37 26.16
N GLN A 348 26.36 7.56 25.55
CA GLN A 348 27.19 7.94 24.41
C GLN A 348 26.46 7.82 23.06
N SER A 349 25.30 7.17 23.03
CA SER A 349 24.53 7.03 21.79
C SER A 349 24.01 8.40 21.33
N PRO A 350 24.15 8.75 20.04
CA PRO A 350 23.63 10.00 19.51
C PRO A 350 22.12 10.03 19.68
N SER A 351 21.64 11.06 20.37
CA SER A 351 20.22 11.22 20.69
C SER A 351 19.72 12.64 20.50
N SER A 352 20.59 13.64 20.32
CA SER A 352 20.13 14.96 19.88
C SER A 352 19.87 14.96 18.37
N THR A 353 18.95 15.80 17.93
CA THR A 353 18.59 15.93 16.50
C THR A 353 19.80 16.15 15.61
N SER A 354 20.72 17.05 15.99
CA SER A 354 21.97 17.28 15.24
C SER A 354 22.91 16.07 15.24
N ALA A 355 23.05 15.36 16.37
CA ALA A 355 23.97 14.22 16.44
C ALA A 355 23.48 13.06 15.55
N VAL A 356 22.16 12.84 15.54
CA VAL A 356 21.51 11.84 14.69
C VAL A 356 21.61 12.21 13.22
N LEU A 357 21.39 13.49 12.85
CA LEU A 357 21.56 13.94 11.47
C LEU A 357 23.01 13.77 10.97
N ARG A 358 24.03 14.13 11.77
CA ARG A 358 25.44 13.85 11.42
C ARG A 358 25.72 12.38 11.19
N GLU A 359 25.17 11.50 12.02
CA GLU A 359 25.35 10.06 11.85
C GLU A 359 24.70 9.58 10.55
N ILE A 360 23.48 10.03 10.24
CA ILE A 360 22.80 9.72 8.97
C ILE A 360 23.63 10.20 7.77
N VAL A 361 24.11 11.46 7.80
CA VAL A 361 24.95 12.03 6.74
C VAL A 361 26.24 11.23 6.57
N SER A 362 26.88 10.84 7.69
CA SER A 362 28.08 9.99 7.67
C SER A 362 27.81 8.63 7.03
N ASN A 363 26.66 8.02 7.33
CA ASN A 363 26.29 6.69 6.80
C ASN A 363 26.01 6.68 5.29
N ILE A 364 25.63 7.83 4.70
CA ILE A 364 25.33 7.95 3.26
C ILE A 364 26.46 8.60 2.45
N SER A 365 27.51 9.09 3.10
CA SER A 365 28.59 9.83 2.44
C SER A 365 29.76 8.93 2.07
N SER A 366 29.62 8.21 0.95
CA SER A 366 30.76 7.57 0.28
C SER A 366 31.28 8.46 -0.87
N GLY A 367 32.32 9.27 -0.58
CA GLY A 367 33.21 9.83 -1.60
C GLY A 367 32.78 11.09 -2.38
N SER A 368 31.57 11.63 -2.20
CA SER A 368 31.18 12.92 -2.82
C SER A 368 31.45 14.13 -1.90
N LYS A 369 32.01 15.20 -2.46
CA LYS A 369 32.20 16.50 -1.77
C LYS A 369 30.94 17.38 -1.75
N SER A 370 29.86 16.98 -2.43
CA SER A 370 28.61 17.76 -2.45
C SER A 370 27.81 17.60 -1.16
N LYS A 371 27.13 18.67 -0.74
CA LYS A 371 26.19 18.64 0.38
C LYS A 371 25.08 17.64 0.08
N LYS A 372 24.79 16.73 1.01
CA LYS A 372 23.78 15.69 0.85
C LYS A 372 22.37 16.28 0.91
N ARG A 373 21.47 15.76 0.07
CA ARG A 373 20.05 16.13 0.04
C ARG A 373 19.28 15.08 0.84
N ILE A 374 18.64 15.48 1.92
CA ILE A 374 17.88 14.58 2.78
C ILE A 374 16.42 14.97 2.73
N GLY A 375 15.57 14.07 2.24
CA GLY A 375 14.13 14.23 2.31
C GLY A 375 13.64 13.99 3.72
N VAL A 376 12.79 14.87 4.26
CA VAL A 376 12.31 14.80 5.63
C VAL A 376 10.79 14.70 5.64
N LEU A 377 10.25 13.50 5.88
CA LEU A 377 8.83 13.27 6.11
C LEU A 377 8.51 13.52 7.59
N HIS A 378 7.83 14.62 7.89
CA HIS A 378 7.63 15.08 9.27
C HIS A 378 6.17 15.41 9.58
N PHE A 379 5.83 15.44 10.88
CA PHE A 379 4.54 15.95 11.33
C PHE A 379 4.60 17.47 11.52
N GLU A 380 3.53 18.17 11.15
CA GLU A 380 3.44 19.62 11.26
C GLU A 380 3.47 20.07 12.72
N GLY A 381 4.37 20.99 13.04
CA GLY A 381 4.49 21.56 14.38
C GLY A 381 5.07 20.62 15.45
N SER A 382 5.50 19.41 15.08
CA SER A 382 6.12 18.48 16.01
C SER A 382 7.43 19.04 16.59
N PRO A 383 7.79 18.71 17.84
CA PRO A 383 9.09 19.12 18.41
C PRO A 383 10.28 18.70 17.53
N LEU A 384 10.22 17.50 16.95
CA LEU A 384 11.27 16.98 16.08
C LEU A 384 11.39 17.80 14.79
N SER A 385 10.27 18.09 14.11
CA SER A 385 10.29 18.87 12.87
C SER A 385 10.88 20.27 13.09
N LYS A 386 10.50 20.93 14.20
CA LYS A 386 11.07 22.23 14.58
C LYS A 386 12.58 22.17 14.75
N GLN A 387 13.10 21.14 15.42
CA GLN A 387 14.53 20.98 15.63
C GLN A 387 15.28 20.60 14.34
N LEU A 388 14.75 19.69 13.53
CA LEU A 388 15.38 19.26 12.27
C LEU A 388 15.62 20.45 11.35
N LEU A 389 14.64 21.34 11.23
CA LEU A 389 14.70 22.52 10.35
C LEU A 389 15.70 23.60 10.81
N LEU A 390 16.23 23.51 12.04
CA LEU A 390 17.29 24.40 12.53
C LEU A 390 18.70 23.93 12.11
N HIS A 391 18.87 22.67 11.73
CA HIS A 391 20.19 22.05 11.49
C HIS A 391 20.50 21.87 10.00
N THR A 392 20.37 22.95 9.23
CA THR A 392 20.59 22.92 7.77
C THR A 392 22.07 22.91 7.38
N ASP A 393 23.00 23.12 8.30
CA ASP A 393 24.44 23.12 7.99
C ASP A 393 24.96 21.73 7.60
N GLU A 394 24.34 20.66 8.10
CA GLU A 394 24.79 19.27 7.94
C GLU A 394 24.37 18.65 6.59
N ALA A 395 23.21 19.04 6.07
CA ALA A 395 22.63 18.55 4.82
C ALA A 395 21.59 19.55 4.27
N GLU A 396 21.32 19.51 2.97
CA GLU A 396 20.14 20.17 2.37
C GLU A 396 18.90 19.37 2.76
N LEU A 397 18.14 19.86 3.73
CA LEU A 397 16.91 19.21 4.19
C LEU A 397 15.73 19.65 3.31
N ILE A 398 14.99 18.67 2.78
CA ILE A 398 13.83 18.90 1.93
C ILE A 398 12.59 18.38 2.66
N PRO A 399 11.84 19.26 3.35
CA PRO A 399 10.70 18.84 4.15
C PRO A 399 9.50 18.48 3.28
N VAL A 400 8.81 17.40 3.65
CA VAL A 400 7.51 17.00 3.13
C VAL A 400 6.60 16.70 4.32
N SER A 401 5.47 17.40 4.38
CA SER A 401 4.52 17.26 5.49
C SER A 401 3.70 15.96 5.42
N LEU A 402 3.70 15.20 6.51
CA LEU A 402 2.75 14.12 6.79
C LEU A 402 1.43 14.64 7.38
N GLY A 403 1.27 15.95 7.53
CA GLY A 403 0.15 16.61 8.21
C GLY A 403 0.28 16.52 9.73
N ASN A 404 -0.86 16.53 10.42
CA ASN A 404 -0.95 16.65 11.88
C ASN A 404 -1.58 15.42 12.57
N SER A 405 -1.89 14.36 11.83
CA SER A 405 -2.56 13.17 12.36
C SER A 405 -2.06 11.89 11.70
N ALA A 406 -2.34 10.74 12.33
CA ALA A 406 -2.04 9.44 11.73
C ALA A 406 -2.79 9.21 10.40
N ALA A 407 -3.99 9.78 10.25
CA ALA A 407 -4.77 9.70 9.02
C ALA A 407 -4.13 10.50 7.89
N SER A 408 -3.69 11.74 8.16
CA SER A 408 -2.94 12.52 7.16
C SER A 408 -1.60 11.88 6.82
N ALA A 409 -0.93 11.26 7.80
CA ALA A 409 0.31 10.55 7.56
C ALA A 409 0.09 9.33 6.66
N ALA A 410 -0.96 8.53 6.91
CA ALA A 410 -1.34 7.42 6.05
C ALA A 410 -1.60 7.89 4.61
N HIS A 411 -2.35 8.98 4.45
CA HIS A 411 -2.66 9.57 3.15
C HIS A 411 -1.40 10.01 2.38
N ARG A 412 -0.43 10.62 3.08
CA ARG A 412 0.72 11.29 2.46
C ARG A 412 2.01 10.46 2.40
N LEU A 413 2.10 9.35 3.14
CA LEU A 413 3.35 8.59 3.33
C LEU A 413 3.99 8.18 1.99
N PHE A 414 3.25 7.44 1.15
CA PHE A 414 3.82 6.94 -0.11
C PHE A 414 4.02 8.03 -1.14
N ALA A 415 3.07 8.96 -1.28
CA ALA A 415 3.21 10.11 -2.15
C ALA A 415 4.45 10.95 -1.81
N GLY A 416 4.69 11.18 -0.51
CA GLY A 416 5.84 11.91 -0.02
C GLY A 416 7.15 11.20 -0.29
N MET A 417 7.22 9.88 -0.08
CA MET A 417 8.41 9.10 -0.44
C MET A 417 8.69 9.16 -1.95
N LEU A 418 7.68 8.98 -2.80
CA LEU A 418 7.83 9.01 -4.25
C LEU A 418 8.18 10.42 -4.76
N SER A 419 7.62 11.48 -4.18
CA SER A 419 7.94 12.85 -4.57
C SER A 419 9.40 13.18 -4.30
N LEU A 420 9.94 12.73 -3.16
CA LEU A 420 11.33 12.93 -2.77
C LEU A 420 12.33 12.23 -3.74
N GLU A 421 11.94 11.13 -4.37
CA GLU A 421 12.75 10.47 -5.41
C GLU A 421 12.72 11.21 -6.75
N SER A 422 11.67 11.97 -7.01
CA SER A 422 11.41 12.63 -8.30
C SER A 422 11.81 14.10 -8.35
N ILE A 423 12.46 14.61 -7.30
CA ILE A 423 12.83 16.03 -7.23
C ILE A 423 13.81 16.35 -8.37
N PRO A 424 13.51 17.34 -9.24
CA PRO A 424 14.43 17.76 -10.28
C PRO A 424 15.78 18.17 -9.69
N SER A 425 16.85 17.79 -10.37
CA SER A 425 18.18 18.29 -10.03
C SER A 425 18.48 19.59 -10.77
N THR A 426 19.31 20.43 -10.16
CA THR A 426 20.03 21.50 -10.87
C THR A 426 21.17 20.88 -11.69
N GLU A 427 21.63 21.56 -12.75
CA GLU A 427 22.67 21.06 -13.66
C GLU A 427 23.84 20.37 -12.92
N GLY A 428 24.10 19.10 -13.25
CA GLY A 428 25.21 18.31 -12.71
C GLY A 428 24.93 17.46 -11.46
N GLN A 429 23.72 17.50 -10.88
CA GLN A 429 23.33 16.61 -9.76
C GLN A 429 22.37 15.50 -10.21
N PRO A 430 22.36 14.32 -9.55
CA PRO A 430 21.32 13.31 -9.76
C PRO A 430 19.96 13.82 -9.25
N SER A 431 18.87 13.45 -9.94
CA SER A 431 17.50 13.75 -9.50
C SER A 431 17.16 13.02 -8.20
N GLY A 432 16.33 13.63 -7.36
CA GLY A 432 15.89 13.09 -6.07
C GLY A 432 16.80 13.45 -4.90
N VAL A 433 16.47 12.90 -3.74
CA VAL A 433 17.25 13.00 -2.50
C VAL A 433 18.25 11.84 -2.37
N ASP A 434 19.30 12.00 -1.55
CA ASP A 434 20.26 10.92 -1.23
C ASP A 434 19.70 9.94 -0.21
N ALA A 435 18.81 10.40 0.68
CA ALA A 435 18.17 9.60 1.72
C ALA A 435 16.84 10.22 2.15
N ILE A 436 15.99 9.41 2.78
CA ILE A 436 14.73 9.85 3.37
C ILE A 436 14.75 9.58 4.88
N VAL A 437 14.38 10.58 5.65
CA VAL A 437 14.18 10.51 7.09
C VAL A 437 12.70 10.65 7.37
N ILE A 438 12.14 9.74 8.16
CA ILE A 438 10.71 9.70 8.49
C ILE A 438 10.54 9.85 10.00
N GLU A 439 9.79 10.85 10.44
CA GLU A 439 9.32 10.98 11.81
C GLU A 439 8.26 9.91 12.12
N GLY A 440 8.49 9.13 13.18
CA GLY A 440 7.56 8.11 13.66
C GLY A 440 6.40 8.70 14.46
N CYS A 441 5.26 8.01 14.44
CA CYS A 441 4.06 8.36 15.21
C CYS A 441 3.63 7.22 16.15
N SER A 442 2.62 7.49 16.99
CA SER A 442 2.01 6.43 17.80
C SER A 442 1.34 5.36 16.93
N ASP A 443 1.18 4.18 17.49
CA ASP A 443 0.56 3.01 16.86
C ASP A 443 -0.97 2.95 17.07
N ASN A 444 -1.59 4.06 17.46
CA ASN A 444 -3.05 4.14 17.63
C ASN A 444 -3.75 4.30 16.27
N GLY A 445 -4.85 3.58 16.05
CA GLY A 445 -5.65 3.70 14.83
C GLY A 445 -4.81 3.46 13.56
N LEU A 446 -4.85 4.40 12.61
CA LEU A 446 -4.06 4.32 11.37
C LEU A 446 -2.54 4.45 11.59
N GLY A 447 -2.11 4.93 12.77
CA GLY A 447 -0.70 5.05 13.11
C GLY A 447 0.00 3.70 13.11
N LEU A 448 -0.71 2.63 13.48
CA LEU A 448 -0.24 1.26 13.36
C LEU A 448 0.11 0.88 11.92
N ALA A 449 -0.78 1.22 10.97
CA ALA A 449 -0.55 0.95 9.56
C ALA A 449 0.64 1.75 9.04
N VAL A 450 0.69 3.06 9.34
CA VAL A 450 1.82 3.94 8.99
C VAL A 450 3.14 3.36 9.49
N MET A 451 3.23 3.04 10.79
CA MET A 451 4.46 2.54 11.40
C MET A 451 4.87 1.16 10.88
N GLU A 452 3.91 0.32 10.49
CA GLU A 452 4.20 -0.96 9.84
C GLU A 452 4.83 -0.75 8.45
N ARG A 453 4.28 0.18 7.64
CA ARG A 453 4.82 0.51 6.31
C ARG A 453 6.21 1.16 6.42
N VAL A 454 6.37 2.11 7.33
CA VAL A 454 7.65 2.76 7.61
C VAL A 454 8.67 1.72 8.09
N GLY A 455 8.29 0.84 9.02
CA GLY A 455 9.16 -0.22 9.52
C GLY A 455 9.70 -1.16 8.44
N LYS A 456 8.90 -1.42 7.39
CA LYS A 456 9.29 -2.21 6.21
C LYS A 456 10.11 -1.42 5.18
N ALA A 457 9.90 -0.11 5.10
CA ALA A 457 10.66 0.77 4.21
C ALA A 457 12.09 1.05 4.72
N VAL A 458 12.26 1.13 6.05
CA VAL A 458 13.54 1.43 6.74
C VAL A 458 14.68 0.56 6.20
N GLY A 459 15.82 1.21 6.00
CA GLY A 459 17.03 0.67 5.41
C GLY A 459 17.16 0.86 3.90
N GLY A 460 16.08 1.17 3.17
CA GLY A 460 16.07 1.47 1.72
C GLY A 460 16.99 0.65 0.78
N GLY A 461 17.27 1.18 -0.41
CA GLY A 461 18.43 0.76 -1.22
C GLY A 461 18.19 -0.22 -2.38
N GLY A 462 16.93 -0.62 -2.66
CA GLY A 462 16.56 -1.10 -3.99
C GLY A 462 17.23 -2.35 -4.58
N VAL A 463 17.79 -3.29 -3.79
CA VAL A 463 18.19 -4.61 -4.33
C VAL A 463 17.34 -5.72 -3.71
N LEU A 464 16.59 -6.42 -4.58
CA LEU A 464 15.95 -7.70 -4.29
C LEU A 464 17.07 -8.73 -4.10
N GLY A 465 17.37 -9.17 -2.87
CA GLY A 465 18.37 -10.23 -2.67
C GLY A 465 18.93 -10.36 -1.26
N ASP A 466 19.19 -9.27 -0.56
CA ASP A 466 19.87 -9.34 0.75
C ASP A 466 18.90 -9.10 1.90
N VAL A 467 18.16 -10.15 2.25
CA VAL A 467 17.79 -10.36 3.65
C VAL A 467 18.75 -11.42 4.18
N ALA A 468 19.92 -10.99 4.61
CA ALA A 468 20.56 -11.74 5.69
C ALA A 468 19.57 -11.74 6.85
N ALA A 469 19.23 -12.94 7.32
CA ALA A 469 18.37 -13.14 8.46
C ALA A 469 18.83 -12.23 9.62
N ASP A 470 17.89 -11.46 10.17
CA ASP A 470 18.08 -10.66 11.38
C ASP A 470 18.15 -11.62 12.57
N ASP A 471 19.29 -12.30 12.72
CA ASP A 471 19.60 -13.26 13.78
C ASP A 471 19.90 -12.52 15.10
N GLY A 472 18.98 -11.69 15.59
CA GLY A 472 18.97 -11.20 16.98
C GLY A 472 20.28 -10.59 17.52
N LYS A 473 21.23 -10.24 16.65
CA LYS A 473 22.46 -9.55 16.98
C LYS A 473 22.24 -8.11 16.61
N VAL A 474 22.14 -7.28 17.64
CA VAL A 474 22.36 -5.84 17.55
C VAL A 474 23.70 -5.63 16.85
N ILE A 475 23.67 -5.42 15.54
CA ILE A 475 24.78 -4.81 14.82
C ILE A 475 24.71 -3.34 15.21
N SER A 476 25.76 -2.84 15.84
CA SER A 476 26.00 -1.42 16.05
C SER A 476 25.82 -0.65 14.73
N GLY A 477 24.82 0.22 14.64
CA GLY A 477 24.59 1.14 13.50
C GLY A 477 23.27 0.93 12.73
N GLY A 478 22.11 0.99 13.39
CA GLY A 478 20.80 0.76 12.76
C GLY A 478 20.18 1.98 12.06
N ASN A 479 19.29 1.77 11.09
CA ASN A 479 18.53 2.83 10.39
C ASN A 479 17.34 3.38 11.20
N LYS A 480 17.35 3.22 12.53
CA LYS A 480 16.28 3.64 13.45
C LYS A 480 16.92 4.37 14.62
N PHE A 481 16.53 5.62 14.84
CA PHE A 481 17.11 6.47 15.88
C PHE A 481 16.04 6.91 16.86
N TRP A 482 16.35 6.85 18.16
CA TRP A 482 15.57 7.55 19.16
C TRP A 482 16.09 8.97 19.30
N VAL A 483 15.21 9.97 19.25
CA VAL A 483 15.61 11.39 19.24
C VAL A 483 15.01 12.09 20.45
N ASN A 484 15.88 12.66 21.29
CA ASN A 484 15.50 13.50 22.40
C ASN A 484 15.04 14.86 21.88
N VAL A 485 13.74 15.13 22.01
CA VAL A 485 13.13 16.40 21.61
C VAL A 485 12.73 17.29 22.79
N SER A 486 13.20 16.95 23.99
CA SER A 486 12.83 17.60 25.27
C SER A 486 13.49 18.97 25.47
N SER A 487 14.29 19.44 24.51
CA SER A 487 15.05 20.68 24.58
C SER A 487 14.62 21.66 23.49
N ILE A 488 13.75 22.60 23.85
CA ILE A 488 13.77 23.98 23.34
C ILE A 488 13.77 24.87 24.57
#